data_AF-A0A495IZZ0-F1
#
_entry.id   AF-A0A495IZZ0-F1
#
_cell.length_a   1.000
_cell.length_b   1.000
_cell.length_c   1.000
_cell.angle_alpha   90.00
_cell.angle_beta   90.00
_cell.angle_gamma   90.00
#
_symmetry.space_group_name_H-M   'P 1'
#
loop_
_entity.id
_entity.type
_entity.pdbx_description
1 polymer ?
#
loop_
_entity_poly.entity_id
_entity_poly.type
_entity_poly.pdbx_seq_one_letter_code
_entity_poly.pdbx_strand_id
1 'polypeptide(L)' 'MNKDEPLDDKATRIFKHDIKNQLSNITLALGQLRFEIPPDNAETQFYLDTILGSCKNIDSLLDNL' A
#
# COMPACT_ATOMS: atom_id res chain seq x y z
N MET A 1 -2.46 29.04 8.52
CA MET A 1 -3.35 27.86 8.54
C MET A 1 -4.73 28.35 8.12
N ASN A 2 -5.11 28.15 6.85
CA ASN A 2 -6.41 28.58 6.34
C ASN A 2 -7.51 27.81 7.06
N LYS A 3 -8.52 28.52 7.56
CA LYS A 3 -9.60 27.97 8.40
C LYS A 3 -10.77 27.39 7.58
N ASP A 4 -10.66 27.41 6.25
CA ASP A 4 -11.76 27.11 5.33
C ASP A 4 -11.45 25.92 4.40
N GLU A 5 -10.68 24.93 4.88
CA GLU A 5 -10.56 23.67 4.14
C GLU A 5 -11.89 22.90 4.30
N PRO A 6 -12.57 22.54 3.19
CA PRO A 6 -13.79 21.74 3.26
C PRO A 6 -13.54 20.50 4.11
N LEU A 7 -14.46 20.19 5.04
CA LEU A 7 -14.33 19.02 5.92
C LEU A 7 -14.09 17.72 5.14
N ASP A 8 -14.61 17.66 3.92
CA ASP A 8 -14.47 16.54 2.98
C ASP A 8 -13.03 16.36 2.47
N ASP A 9 -12.34 17.46 2.13
CA ASP A 9 -10.94 17.43 1.66
C ASP A 9 -9.99 16.98 2.76
N LYS A 10 -10.24 17.44 4.00
CA LYS A 10 -9.45 17.03 5.16
C LYS A 10 -9.68 15.55 5.48
N ALA A 11 -10.93 15.09 5.48
CA ALA A 11 -11.27 13.69 5.74
C ALA A 11 -10.66 12.77 4.68
N THR A 12 -10.77 13.15 3.40
CA THR A 12 -10.19 12.43 2.26
C THR A 12 -8.66 12.34 2.36
N ARG A 13 -7.98 13.43 2.72
CA ARG A 13 -6.53 13.41 2.93
C ARG A 13 -6.10 12.46 4.06
N ILE A 14 -6.82 12.47 5.19
CA ILE A 14 -6.53 11.57 6.31
C ILE A 14 -6.74 10.12 5.89
N PHE A 15 -7.86 9.83 5.23
CA PHE A 15 -8.17 8.50 4.72
C PHE A 15 -7.08 7.99 3.74
N LYS A 16 -6.67 8.83 2.79
CA LYS A 16 -5.58 8.52 1.85
C LYS A 16 -4.28 8.23 2.57
N HIS A 17 -3.89 9.07 3.54
CA HIS A 17 -2.70 8.87 4.35
C HIS A 17 -2.74 7.52 5.07
N ASP A 18 -3.86 7.20 5.71
CA ASP A 18 -4.00 5.97 6.50
C ASP A 18 -3.91 4.72 5.62
N ILE A 19 -4.52 4.72 4.43
CA ILE A 19 -4.36 3.61 3.48
C ILE A 19 -2.91 3.52 2.99
N LYS A 20 -2.28 4.63 2.57
CA LYS A 20 -0.87 4.61 2.14
C LYS A 20 0.06 4.05 3.21
N ASN A 21 -0.21 4.35 4.48
CA ASN A 21 0.52 3.78 5.60
C ASN A 21 0.34 2.25 5.69
N GLN A 22 -0.88 1.73 5.53
CA GLN A 22 -1.11 0.27 5.50
C GLN A 22 -0.42 -0.40 4.31
N LEU A 23 -0.48 0.21 3.11
CA LEU A 23 0.20 -0.30 1.93
C LEU A 23 1.73 -0.34 2.10
N SER A 24 2.29 0.66 2.78
CA SER A 24 3.72 0.71 3.12
C SER A 24 4.09 -0.42 4.07
N ASN A 25 3.28 -0.66 5.12
CA ASN A 25 3.49 -1.75 6.07
C ASN A 25 3.42 -3.13 5.39
N ILE A 26 2.43 -3.34 4.50
CA ILE A 26 2.30 -4.59 3.74
C ILE A 26 3.51 -4.78 2.84
N THR A 27 3.93 -3.74 2.12
CA THR A 27 5.09 -3.79 1.23
C THR A 27 6.37 -4.16 2.00
N LEU A 28 6.57 -3.58 3.18
CA LEU A 28 7.70 -3.91 4.06
C LEU A 28 7.64 -5.37 4.50
N ALA A 29 6.48 -5.84 4.97
CA ALA A 29 6.29 -7.21 5.44
C ALA A 29 6.55 -8.23 4.32
N LEU A 30 6.04 -7.99 3.11
CA LEU A 30 6.33 -8.84 1.94
C LEU A 30 7.81 -8.86 1.60
N GLY A 31 8.50 -7.71 1.73
CA GLY A 31 9.93 -7.61 1.55
C GLY A 31 10.72 -8.51 2.51
N GLN A 32 10.38 -8.48 3.81
CA GLN A 32 11.00 -9.35 4.81
C GLN A 32 10.66 -10.83 4.56
N LEU A 33 9.38 -11.12 4.29
CA LEU A 33 8.90 -12.47 4.07
C LEU A 33 9.60 -13.17 2.89
N ARG A 34 9.98 -12.43 1.84
CA ARG A 34 10.77 -12.98 0.73
C ARG A 34 12.11 -13.57 1.14
N PHE A 35 12.74 -13.04 2.20
CA PHE A 35 14.01 -13.57 2.70
C PHE A 35 13.82 -14.78 3.62
N GLU A 36 12.64 -14.92 4.23
CA GLU A 36 12.31 -16.03 5.11
C GLU A 36 11.86 -17.28 4.34
N ILE A 37 11.31 -17.09 3.14
CA ILE A 37 10.77 -18.19 2.33
C ILE A 37 11.87 -18.76 1.41
N PRO A 38 12.02 -20.10 1.35
CA PRO A 38 12.94 -20.76 0.43
C PRO A 38 12.73 -20.32 -1.04
N PRO A 39 13.81 -19.97 -1.76
CA PRO A 39 13.72 -19.38 -3.10
C PRO A 39 13.22 -20.33 -4.20
N ASP A 40 13.11 -21.62 -3.91
CA ASP A 40 12.69 -22.68 -4.81
C ASP A 40 11.16 -22.82 -4.95
N ASN A 41 10.37 -22.06 -4.17
CA ASN A 41 8.92 -22.07 -4.30
C ASN A 41 8.41 -20.97 -5.26
N ALA A 42 8.36 -21.31 -6.55
CA ALA A 42 7.90 -20.40 -7.63
C ALA A 42 6.48 -19.86 -7.42
N GLU A 43 5.56 -20.69 -6.89
CA GLU A 43 4.19 -20.27 -6.59
C GLU A 43 4.16 -19.19 -5.51
N THR A 44 5.02 -19.32 -4.50
CA THR A 44 5.09 -18.34 -3.42
C THR A 44 5.66 -17.02 -3.91
N GLN A 45 6.70 -17.03 -4.74
CA GLN A 45 7.20 -15.80 -5.36
C GLN A 45 6.12 -15.12 -6.20
N PHE A 46 5.35 -15.90 -6.97
CA PHE A 46 4.21 -15.40 -7.73
C PHE A 46 3.14 -14.74 -6.83
N TYR A 47 2.78 -15.35 -5.70
CA TYR A 47 1.83 -14.74 -4.77
C TYR A 47 2.37 -13.45 -4.16
N LEU A 48 3.64 -13.42 -3.74
CA LEU A 48 4.28 -12.22 -3.20
C LEU A 48 4.35 -11.09 -4.23
N ASP A 49 4.64 -11.40 -5.49
CA ASP A 49 4.63 -10.44 -6.60
C ASP A 49 3.22 -9.91 -6.87
N THR A 50 2.22 -10.79 -6.85
CA THR A 50 0.82 -10.44 -7.08
C THR A 50 0.28 -9.50 -6.01
N ILE A 51 0.58 -9.78 -4.73
CA ILE A 51 0.16 -8.91 -3.62
C ILE A 51 0.87 -7.56 -3.73
N LEU A 52 2.19 -7.55 -3.99
CA LEU A 52 2.95 -6.31 -4.13
C LEU A 52 2.44 -5.46 -5.31
N GLY A 53 2.14 -6.09 -6.46
CA GLY A 53 1.53 -5.43 -7.60
C GLY A 53 0.17 -4.80 -7.26
N SER A 54 -0.66 -5.52 -6.50
CA SER A 54 -1.95 -5.01 -6.02
C SER A 54 -1.78 -3.80 -5.11
N CYS A 55 -0.81 -3.81 -4.18
CA CYS A 55 -0.52 -2.66 -3.32
C CYS A 55 -0.14 -1.41 -4.14
N LYS A 56 0.70 -1.56 -5.16
CA LYS A 56 1.10 -0.45 -6.04
C LYS A 56 -0.06 0.11 -6.85
N ASN A 57 -0.95 -0.77 -7.32
CA ASN A 57 -2.15 -0.35 -8.05
C ASN A 57 -3.10 0.44 -7.15
N ILE A 58 -3.32 -0.01 -5.90
CA ILE A 58 -4.14 0.72 -4.94
C ILE A 58 -3.51 2.09 -4.62
N ASP A 59 -2.20 2.16 -4.39
CA ASP A 59 -1.50 3.43 -4.14
C ASP A 59 -1.69 4.42 -5.31
N SER A 60 -1.59 3.92 -6.54
CA SER A 60 -1.83 4.72 -7.75
C SER A 60 -3.28 5.18 -7.87
N LEU A 61 -4.26 4.35 -7.49
CA LEU A 61 -5.67 4.74 -7.48
C LEU A 61 -5.95 5.83 -6.45
N LEU A 62 -5.33 5.76 -5.26
CA LEU A 62 -5.41 6.79 -4.23
C LEU A 62 -4.79 8.12 -4.67
N ASP A 63 -3.85 8.10 -5.61
CA ASP A 63 -3.29 9.32 -6.20
C ASP A 63 -4.22 10.00 -7.22
N ASN A 64 -5.25 9.30 -7.68
CA ASN A 64 -6.28 9.82 -8.57
C ASN A 64 -7.63 10.08 -7.86
N LEU A 65 -7.68 9.87 -6.54
CA LEU A 65 -8.78 10.25 -5.64
C LEU A 65 -8.55 11.67 -5.11
#